data_AF-A0A6B0RRZ0-F1
#
_entry.id   AF-A0A6B0RRZ0-F1
#
_cell.length_a   1.000
_cell.length_b   1.000
_cell.length_c   1.000
_cell.angle_alpha   90.00
_cell.angle_beta   90.00
_cell.angle_gamma   90.00
#
_symmetry.space_group_name_H-M   'P 1'
#
loop_
_entity.id
_entity.type
_entity.pdbx_description
1 polymer ?
#
loop_
_entity_poly.entity_id
_entity_poly.type
_entity_poly.pdbx_seq_one_letter_code
_entity_poly.pdbx_strand_id
1 'polypeptide(L)'
;MGLFWALEPEEPLTRLVKRDVQTPFVVELEVLDGHEPEAQRLLGRAVHKRDFLAPGVRRESVRAGRVRATLFLPPGSKPFPGILDLFGSSGGLCEYRASLLAGHGFAVLALAYFRFEDLPEHLNDVCLEYFEEAVNFMLQHPKVKGPGVGLLGFSKGGDLCLSMASFLKGITATIVINACVANTLAPLRYKDMIIPELSYDLEKYTITESGFLNFVDIWGNPLEKTNHQSLIPLEKAQGPFLFIVSMDDHNWKSEVYARIASERLQAHGKDRPQIIYYPGTGHCIDPPYFPLCRASVHAVLGQPVFHGALLSQAKATTIKEALARWEEKTSQKPSEAREIKLYAQIPPIEKMDASLSTLSNCEKLSLSTNCIEKIANLNGLKNLRILSLGRNNIKNLNGLEAVGDTLEELWISYNFIEKLKGIHVMKKLKILYMSNNLVKDWAEFVKLAELPCLEDLVFVGNPLEEKHSAEGNWVEEATKRVPKLKKLDGTPVIKEDEEEDN
;
A
#
# COMPACT_ATOMS: atom_id res chain seq x y z
N MET A 1 5.02 9.27 3.57
CA MET A 1 3.71 9.22 2.90
C MET A 1 2.71 8.24 3.54
N GLY A 2 3.08 7.52 4.63
CA GLY A 2 2.19 6.57 5.34
C GLY A 2 0.82 7.12 5.67
N LEU A 3 0.80 8.33 6.26
CA LEU A 3 -0.42 9.04 6.65
C LEU A 3 -1.44 9.29 5.52
N PHE A 4 -1.05 9.14 4.24
CA PHE A 4 -1.95 9.33 3.10
C PHE A 4 -2.43 8.00 2.51
N TRP A 5 -1.50 7.09 2.20
CA TRP A 5 -1.88 5.83 1.55
C TRP A 5 -2.52 4.83 2.53
N ALA A 6 -2.32 5.00 3.84
CA ALA A 6 -2.92 4.18 4.89
C ALA A 6 -4.23 4.77 5.45
N LEU A 7 -4.80 5.80 4.80
CA LEU A 7 -6.11 6.30 5.19
C LEU A 7 -7.15 5.20 5.03
N GLU A 8 -7.97 5.00 6.06
CA GLU A 8 -9.10 4.08 6.03
C GLU A 8 -10.40 4.88 6.13
N PRO A 9 -11.46 4.45 5.43
CA PRO A 9 -12.75 5.12 5.53
C PRO A 9 -13.38 4.82 6.89
N GLU A 10 -13.99 5.84 7.50
CA GLU A 10 -14.79 5.67 8.71
C GLU A 10 -16.03 4.79 8.44
N GLU A 11 -16.68 5.02 7.29
CA GLU A 11 -17.75 4.15 6.78
C GLU A 11 -17.16 2.95 6.03
N PRO A 12 -17.34 1.70 6.51
CA PRO A 12 -16.80 0.52 5.84
C PRO A 12 -17.29 0.40 4.40
N LEU A 13 -16.48 -0.21 3.53
CA LEU A 13 -16.80 -0.48 2.11
C LEU A 13 -16.93 0.76 1.23
N THR A 14 -16.52 1.92 1.74
CA THR A 14 -16.46 3.16 0.98
C THR A 14 -15.11 3.29 0.27
N ARG A 15 -15.15 3.39 -1.07
CA ARG A 15 -13.95 3.70 -1.86
C ARG A 15 -13.78 5.21 -1.99
N LEU A 16 -12.59 5.71 -1.67
CA LEU A 16 -12.27 7.12 -1.92
C LEU A 16 -12.19 7.37 -3.44
N VAL A 17 -13.10 8.19 -3.95
CA VAL A 17 -13.14 8.59 -5.36
C VAL A 17 -13.18 10.10 -5.47
N LYS A 18 -12.24 10.68 -6.22
CA LYS A 18 -12.27 12.11 -6.52
C LYS A 18 -13.14 12.38 -7.75
N ARG A 19 -14.36 12.88 -7.53
CA ARG A 19 -15.31 13.20 -8.61
C ARG A 19 -15.07 14.58 -9.23
N ASP A 20 -14.98 15.62 -8.40
CA ASP A 20 -14.62 16.96 -8.86
C ASP A 20 -13.13 17.21 -8.66
N VAL A 21 -12.39 17.26 -9.77
CA VAL A 21 -10.92 17.45 -9.78
C VAL A 21 -10.49 18.92 -9.60
N GLN A 22 -11.42 19.87 -9.67
CA GLN A 22 -11.13 21.31 -9.55
C GLN A 22 -10.95 21.73 -8.09
N THR A 23 -11.42 20.91 -7.16
CA THR A 23 -11.23 21.09 -5.72
C THR A 23 -10.12 20.18 -5.21
N PRO A 24 -9.30 20.59 -4.22
CA PRO A 24 -8.36 19.68 -3.58
C PRO A 24 -9.06 18.69 -2.63
N PHE A 25 -8.34 17.65 -2.21
CA PHE A 25 -8.63 17.05 -0.90
C PHE A 25 -7.97 17.89 0.20
N VAL A 26 -8.69 18.11 1.29
CA VAL A 26 -8.18 18.79 2.47
C VAL A 26 -7.83 17.72 3.49
N VAL A 27 -6.55 17.59 3.81
CA VAL A 27 -6.06 16.64 4.82
C VAL A 27 -5.65 17.42 6.05
N GLU A 28 -6.33 17.15 7.16
CA GLU A 28 -5.96 17.68 8.46
C GLU A 28 -4.88 16.80 9.07
N LEU A 29 -3.81 17.43 9.54
CA LEU A 29 -2.68 16.77 10.18
C LEU A 29 -2.60 17.29 11.60
N GLU A 30 -2.75 16.39 12.56
CA GLU A 30 -2.69 16.71 13.98
C GLU A 30 -1.45 16.07 14.61
N VAL A 31 -0.86 16.79 15.55
CA VAL A 31 0.19 16.28 16.43
C VAL A 31 -0.43 16.20 17.82
N LEU A 32 -0.53 14.99 18.34
CA LEU A 32 -1.11 14.70 19.64
C LEU A 32 0.00 14.31 20.63
N ASP A 33 -0.22 14.60 21.91
CA ASP A 33 0.70 14.28 23.00
C ASP A 33 0.50 12.85 23.50
N GLY A 34 1.57 12.06 23.53
CA GLY A 34 1.53 10.67 23.97
C GLY A 34 1.21 9.67 22.86
N HIS A 35 0.90 8.43 23.25
CA HIS A 35 0.55 7.33 22.34
C HIS A 35 -0.66 6.51 22.85
N GLU A 36 -1.40 7.06 23.82
CA GLU A 36 -2.60 6.44 24.38
C GLU A 36 -3.76 6.41 23.36
N PRO A 37 -4.64 5.40 23.38
CA PRO A 37 -5.77 5.30 22.44
C PRO A 37 -6.85 6.38 22.63
N GLU A 38 -6.88 7.02 23.79
CA GLU A 38 -7.90 7.99 24.19
C GLU A 38 -7.56 9.40 23.71
N ALA A 39 -8.46 10.37 23.94
CA ALA A 39 -8.31 11.75 23.47
C ALA A 39 -7.05 12.42 24.06
N GLN A 40 -5.96 12.34 23.31
CA GLN A 40 -4.69 12.94 23.63
C GLN A 40 -4.74 14.46 23.48
N ARG A 41 -3.90 15.16 24.26
CA ARG A 41 -3.77 16.62 24.17
C ARG A 41 -3.23 17.01 22.79
N LEU A 42 -3.96 17.86 22.07
CA LEU A 42 -3.49 18.44 20.80
C LEU A 42 -2.30 19.38 21.04
N LEU A 43 -1.16 19.06 20.43
CA LEU A 43 0.07 19.85 20.44
C LEU A 43 0.13 20.82 19.26
N GLY A 44 -0.45 20.45 18.13
CA GLY A 44 -0.47 21.29 16.94
C GLY A 44 -1.32 20.71 15.82
N ARG A 45 -1.76 21.57 14.90
CA ARG A 45 -2.54 21.19 13.73
C ARG A 45 -2.07 21.92 12.48
N ALA A 46 -2.17 21.26 11.34
CA ALA A 46 -1.92 21.83 10.03
C ALA A 46 -2.94 21.31 9.03
N VAL A 47 -3.25 22.13 8.02
CA VAL A 47 -4.15 21.74 6.92
C VAL A 47 -3.32 21.64 5.64
N HIS A 48 -3.31 20.46 5.03
CA HIS A 48 -2.59 20.18 3.80
C HIS A 48 -3.57 19.94 2.65
N LYS A 49 -3.58 20.84 1.67
CA LYS A 49 -4.40 20.71 0.46
C LYS A 49 -3.65 19.87 -0.57
N ARG A 50 -4.33 18.87 -1.12
CA ARG A 50 -3.83 17.98 -2.18
C ARG A 50 -4.65 18.19 -3.45
N ASP A 51 -4.09 18.95 -4.38
CA ASP A 51 -4.73 19.26 -5.65
C ASP A 51 -4.74 18.08 -6.62
N PHE A 52 -5.78 18.03 -7.45
CA PHE A 52 -5.93 17.05 -8.55
C PHE A 52 -5.71 17.67 -9.92
N LEU A 53 -5.71 18.99 -9.99
CA LEU A 53 -5.43 19.74 -11.20
C LEU A 53 -4.09 20.46 -11.01
N ALA A 54 -3.08 20.03 -11.77
CA ALA A 54 -1.76 20.66 -11.69
C ALA A 54 -1.81 22.13 -12.15
N PRO A 55 -0.93 23.02 -11.63
CA PRO A 55 -0.94 24.43 -11.98
C PRO A 55 -0.92 24.68 -13.50
N GLY A 56 -1.91 25.43 -13.99
CA GLY A 56 -2.03 25.79 -15.41
C GLY A 56 -2.60 24.71 -16.32
N VAL A 57 -2.92 23.51 -15.81
CA VAL A 57 -3.69 22.52 -16.58
C VAL A 57 -5.10 23.05 -16.79
N ARG A 58 -5.56 23.04 -18.04
CA ARG A 58 -6.92 23.44 -18.41
C ARG A 58 -7.82 22.23 -18.49
N ARG A 59 -9.02 22.35 -17.93
CA ARG A 59 -10.10 21.36 -18.00
C ARG A 59 -11.16 21.85 -18.97
N GLU A 60 -11.48 21.06 -19.98
CA GLU A 60 -12.45 21.39 -21.03
C GLU A 60 -13.46 20.26 -21.17
N SER A 61 -14.75 20.53 -20.90
CA SER A 61 -15.80 19.53 -21.15
C SER A 61 -16.03 19.37 -22.65
N VAL A 62 -16.07 18.12 -23.12
CA VAL A 62 -16.19 17.77 -24.54
C VAL A 62 -17.56 17.18 -24.82
N ARG A 63 -18.34 17.87 -25.66
CA ARG A 63 -19.65 17.45 -26.17
C ARG A 63 -19.64 17.50 -27.70
N ALA A 64 -18.88 16.61 -28.31
CA ALA A 64 -18.63 16.59 -29.76
C ALA A 64 -19.36 15.41 -30.41
N GLY A 65 -20.43 15.69 -31.16
CA GLY A 65 -21.29 14.62 -31.68
C GLY A 65 -21.86 13.79 -30.53
N ARG A 66 -21.63 12.47 -30.55
CA ARG A 66 -22.03 11.56 -29.47
C ARG A 66 -21.01 11.49 -28.33
N VAL A 67 -19.76 11.92 -28.56
CA VAL A 67 -18.68 11.82 -27.58
C VAL A 67 -18.98 12.65 -26.34
N ARG A 68 -18.93 12.02 -25.17
CA ARG A 68 -19.01 12.67 -23.85
C ARG A 68 -17.74 12.41 -23.07
N ALA A 69 -17.00 13.49 -22.82
CA ALA A 69 -15.68 13.41 -22.23
C ALA A 69 -15.29 14.72 -21.52
N THR A 70 -14.12 14.70 -20.88
CA THR A 70 -13.42 15.90 -20.41
C THR A 70 -11.97 15.82 -20.88
N LEU A 71 -11.51 16.86 -21.56
CA LEU A 71 -10.15 17.03 -22.05
C LEU A 71 -9.33 17.85 -21.05
N PHE A 72 -8.15 17.34 -20.69
CA PHE A 72 -7.17 18.04 -19.88
C PHE A 72 -5.96 18.41 -20.73
N LEU A 73 -5.59 19.69 -20.71
CA LEU A 73 -4.50 20.23 -21.52
C LEU A 73 -3.42 20.83 -20.61
N PRO A 74 -2.14 20.43 -20.75
CA PRO A 74 -1.04 21.04 -20.03
C PRO A 74 -0.90 22.54 -20.36
N PRO A 75 -0.26 23.33 -19.48
CA PRO A 75 0.06 24.72 -19.79
C PRO A 75 1.06 24.79 -20.95
N GLY A 76 0.88 25.75 -21.85
CA GLY A 76 1.83 26.04 -22.93
C GLY A 76 1.22 26.18 -24.32
N SER A 77 2.06 26.65 -25.25
CA SER A 77 1.66 26.93 -26.62
C SER A 77 1.77 25.73 -27.56
N LYS A 78 2.70 24.80 -27.28
CA LYS A 78 3.00 23.65 -28.14
C LYS A 78 1.90 22.58 -28.09
N PRO A 79 1.71 21.78 -29.15
CA PRO A 79 0.92 20.56 -29.10
C PRO A 79 1.56 19.50 -28.20
N PHE A 80 0.73 18.70 -27.55
CA PHE A 80 1.10 17.67 -26.58
C PHE A 80 0.76 16.28 -27.10
N PRO A 81 1.50 15.22 -26.72
CA PRO A 81 1.08 13.85 -27.02
C PRO A 81 -0.31 13.59 -26.41
N GLY A 82 -1.22 13.03 -27.20
CA GLY A 82 -2.61 12.78 -26.81
C GLY A 82 -2.79 11.40 -26.18
N ILE A 83 -3.63 11.29 -25.15
CA ILE A 83 -4.01 10.04 -24.49
C ILE A 83 -5.53 9.99 -24.33
N LEU A 84 -6.15 8.85 -24.61
CA LEU A 84 -7.52 8.55 -24.18
C LEU A 84 -7.46 7.72 -22.90
N ASP A 85 -8.20 8.15 -21.88
CA ASP A 85 -8.25 7.54 -20.56
C ASP A 85 -9.62 6.90 -20.31
N LEU A 86 -9.64 5.57 -20.11
CA LEU A 86 -10.86 4.78 -19.94
C LEU A 86 -10.85 4.01 -18.61
N PHE A 87 -11.94 4.15 -17.85
CA PHE A 87 -12.21 3.42 -16.61
C PHE A 87 -13.10 2.19 -16.84
N GLY A 88 -13.27 1.40 -15.78
CA GLY A 88 -14.01 0.14 -15.79
C GLY A 88 -15.55 0.30 -15.79
N SER A 89 -16.22 -0.80 -15.46
CA SER A 89 -17.67 -1.03 -15.59
C SER A 89 -18.57 -0.32 -14.57
N SER A 90 -18.08 0.71 -13.87
CA SER A 90 -18.93 1.49 -12.94
C SER A 90 -19.80 2.53 -13.66
N GLY A 91 -19.40 2.94 -14.86
CA GLY A 91 -20.05 4.02 -15.61
C GLY A 91 -19.76 5.40 -15.06
N GLY A 92 -20.36 6.42 -15.69
CA GLY A 92 -20.05 7.81 -15.38
C GLY A 92 -18.74 8.28 -16.02
N LEU A 93 -18.23 9.41 -15.53
CA LEU A 93 -16.97 9.98 -15.97
C LEU A 93 -16.01 10.12 -14.78
N CYS A 94 -14.85 9.47 -14.86
CA CYS A 94 -13.78 9.56 -13.88
C CYS A 94 -12.64 10.41 -14.44
N GLU A 95 -12.38 11.56 -13.83
CA GLU A 95 -11.46 12.57 -14.38
C GLU A 95 -10.08 12.60 -13.70
N TYR A 96 -9.98 12.06 -12.48
CA TYR A 96 -8.82 12.27 -11.62
C TYR A 96 -7.51 11.75 -12.23
N ARG A 97 -7.52 10.57 -12.87
CA ARG A 97 -6.31 10.03 -13.53
C ARG A 97 -5.87 10.89 -14.71
N ALA A 98 -6.80 11.29 -15.57
CA ALA A 98 -6.52 12.17 -16.71
C ALA A 98 -5.98 13.54 -16.27
N SER A 99 -6.60 14.15 -15.25
CA SER A 99 -6.19 15.46 -14.73
C SER A 99 -4.77 15.46 -14.17
N LEU A 100 -4.40 14.42 -13.42
CA LEU A 100 -3.06 14.26 -12.86
C LEU A 100 -2.03 13.99 -13.98
N LEU A 101 -2.38 13.14 -14.95
CA LEU A 101 -1.49 12.80 -16.05
C LEU A 101 -1.22 13.99 -16.98
N ALA A 102 -2.17 14.91 -17.15
CA ALA A 102 -1.96 16.15 -17.88
C ALA A 102 -0.90 17.06 -17.22
N GLY A 103 -0.70 16.96 -15.90
CA GLY A 103 0.42 17.62 -15.20
C GLY A 103 1.80 17.14 -15.67
N HIS A 104 1.87 16.00 -16.37
CA HIS A 104 3.11 15.43 -16.92
C HIS A 104 3.28 15.71 -18.43
N GLY A 105 2.54 16.67 -19.00
CA GLY A 105 2.77 17.14 -20.36
C GLY A 105 2.01 16.38 -21.45
N PHE A 106 0.93 15.66 -21.08
CA PHE A 106 0.04 14.96 -22.00
C PHE A 106 -1.30 15.68 -22.15
N ALA A 107 -1.86 15.73 -23.37
CA ALA A 107 -3.26 16.08 -23.56
C ALA A 107 -4.10 14.82 -23.30
N VAL A 108 -4.92 14.79 -22.26
CA VAL A 108 -5.60 13.56 -21.82
C VAL A 108 -7.11 13.73 -21.87
N LEU A 109 -7.80 12.85 -22.61
CA LEU A 109 -9.24 12.81 -22.72
C LEU A 109 -9.79 11.72 -21.80
N ALA A 110 -10.37 12.12 -20.66
CA ALA A 110 -11.19 11.22 -19.85
C ALA A 110 -12.49 10.93 -20.61
N LEU A 111 -12.71 9.67 -20.99
CA LEU A 111 -13.81 9.29 -21.87
C LEU A 111 -14.87 8.46 -21.11
N ALA A 112 -16.10 8.97 -21.06
CA ALA A 112 -17.25 8.19 -20.62
C ALA A 112 -17.80 7.37 -21.79
N TYR A 113 -18.46 6.25 -21.50
CA TYR A 113 -19.10 5.42 -22.53
C TYR A 113 -20.48 4.87 -22.14
N PHE A 114 -20.91 5.04 -20.88
CA PHE A 114 -22.26 4.77 -20.39
C PHE A 114 -22.49 5.41 -19.00
N ARG A 115 -23.75 5.52 -18.56
CA ARG A 115 -24.19 6.17 -17.29
C ARG A 115 -23.65 7.59 -17.10
N PHE A 116 -23.58 8.35 -18.17
CA PHE A 116 -23.11 9.73 -18.12
C PHE A 116 -23.89 10.59 -19.11
N GLU A 117 -24.65 11.55 -18.57
CA GLU A 117 -25.50 12.45 -19.35
C GLU A 117 -26.47 11.71 -20.28
N ASP A 118 -26.37 11.91 -21.58
CA ASP A 118 -27.22 11.32 -22.62
C ASP A 118 -26.63 10.03 -23.20
N LEU A 119 -25.54 9.49 -22.63
CA LEU A 119 -25.07 8.14 -22.95
C LEU A 119 -25.99 7.07 -22.39
N PRO A 120 -25.98 5.84 -22.94
CA PRO A 120 -26.82 4.74 -22.47
C PRO A 120 -26.69 4.50 -20.96
N GLU A 121 -27.80 4.17 -20.30
CA GLU A 121 -27.83 3.87 -18.86
C GLU A 121 -27.23 2.50 -18.53
N HIS A 122 -27.30 1.56 -19.47
CA HIS A 122 -26.76 0.20 -19.30
C HIS A 122 -25.76 -0.14 -20.40
N LEU A 123 -24.76 -0.93 -20.05
CA LEU A 123 -23.77 -1.43 -20.99
C LEU A 123 -24.27 -2.74 -21.61
N ASN A 124 -25.19 -2.65 -22.57
CA ASN A 124 -25.79 -3.82 -23.23
C ASN A 124 -25.17 -4.11 -24.60
N ASP A 125 -24.55 -3.11 -25.23
CA ASP A 125 -23.91 -3.21 -26.54
C ASP A 125 -22.79 -2.17 -26.60
N VAL A 126 -21.67 -2.51 -27.23
CA VAL A 126 -20.50 -1.62 -27.34
C VAL A 126 -20.14 -1.42 -28.81
N CYS A 127 -20.36 -0.21 -29.34
CA CYS A 127 -20.00 0.13 -30.72
C CYS A 127 -18.63 0.83 -30.78
N LEU A 128 -17.65 0.24 -31.48
CA LEU A 128 -16.31 0.82 -31.62
C LEU A 128 -16.30 2.15 -32.38
N GLU A 129 -17.31 2.45 -33.19
CA GLU A 129 -17.47 3.73 -33.88
C GLU A 129 -17.51 4.91 -32.90
N TYR A 130 -18.11 4.71 -31.70
CA TYR A 130 -18.10 5.74 -30.65
C TYR A 130 -16.67 6.11 -30.21
N PHE A 131 -15.82 5.10 -30.07
CA PHE A 131 -14.43 5.29 -29.67
C PHE A 131 -13.57 5.80 -30.83
N GLU A 132 -13.90 5.42 -32.08
CA GLU A 132 -13.30 5.98 -33.29
C GLU A 132 -13.60 7.49 -33.43
N GLU A 133 -14.83 7.92 -33.13
CA GLU A 133 -15.19 9.35 -33.04
C GLU A 133 -14.32 10.07 -32.00
N ALA A 134 -14.08 9.49 -30.82
CA ALA A 134 -13.25 10.07 -29.77
C ALA A 134 -11.75 10.16 -30.16
N VAL A 135 -11.22 9.12 -30.82
CA VAL A 135 -9.85 9.13 -31.37
C VAL A 135 -9.72 10.23 -32.42
N ASN A 136 -10.66 10.33 -33.35
CA ASN A 136 -10.67 11.35 -34.40
C ASN A 136 -10.78 12.76 -33.81
N PHE A 137 -11.63 12.96 -32.80
CA PHE A 137 -11.71 14.23 -32.07
C PHE A 137 -10.34 14.64 -31.50
N MET A 138 -9.63 13.73 -30.84
CA MET A 138 -8.30 14.00 -30.30
C MET A 138 -7.28 14.30 -31.39
N LEU A 139 -7.25 13.53 -32.48
CA LEU A 139 -6.30 13.73 -33.57
C LEU A 139 -6.51 15.04 -34.34
N GLN A 140 -7.74 15.54 -34.38
CA GLN A 140 -8.08 16.82 -35.02
C GLN A 140 -7.86 18.01 -34.09
N HIS A 141 -7.67 17.79 -32.79
CA HIS A 141 -7.51 18.88 -31.83
C HIS A 141 -6.16 19.60 -32.01
N PRO A 142 -6.11 20.93 -32.15
CA PRO A 142 -4.88 21.67 -32.52
C PRO A 142 -3.76 21.61 -31.47
N LYS A 143 -4.10 21.24 -30.23
CA LYS A 143 -3.14 21.03 -29.13
C LYS A 143 -2.69 19.58 -28.98
N VAL A 144 -3.13 18.67 -29.84
CA VAL A 144 -2.68 17.27 -29.84
C VAL A 144 -1.65 17.09 -30.96
N LYS A 145 -0.51 16.50 -30.62
CA LYS A 145 0.67 16.43 -31.49
C LYS A 145 0.52 15.47 -32.68
N GLY A 146 -0.21 14.36 -32.51
CA GLY A 146 -0.24 13.28 -33.49
C GLY A 146 1.11 12.59 -33.71
N PRO A 147 1.25 11.70 -34.71
CA PRO A 147 0.23 11.31 -35.71
C PRO A 147 -0.83 10.33 -35.16
N GLY A 148 -0.64 9.82 -33.94
CA GLY A 148 -1.60 8.97 -33.25
C GLY A 148 -1.80 9.41 -31.79
N VAL A 149 -2.60 8.65 -31.06
CA VAL A 149 -2.88 8.81 -29.63
C VAL A 149 -2.44 7.58 -28.85
N GLY A 150 -2.09 7.77 -27.58
CA GLY A 150 -1.95 6.70 -26.61
C GLY A 150 -3.30 6.31 -26.02
N LEU A 151 -3.41 5.06 -25.55
CA LEU A 151 -4.56 4.57 -24.81
C LEU A 151 -4.14 4.16 -23.39
N LEU A 152 -4.94 4.53 -22.40
CA LEU A 152 -4.78 4.11 -21.00
C LEU A 152 -6.11 3.54 -20.49
N GLY A 153 -6.15 2.23 -20.30
CA GLY A 153 -7.37 1.52 -19.90
C GLY A 153 -7.22 0.81 -18.57
N PHE A 154 -8.27 0.85 -17.75
CA PHE A 154 -8.37 0.08 -16.50
C PHE A 154 -9.59 -0.85 -16.52
N SER A 155 -9.41 -2.10 -16.11
CA SER A 155 -10.50 -3.09 -16.01
C SER A 155 -11.22 -3.25 -17.37
N LYS A 156 -12.55 -3.11 -17.44
CA LYS A 156 -13.32 -3.04 -18.71
C LYS A 156 -12.77 -1.98 -19.68
N GLY A 157 -12.33 -0.82 -19.19
CA GLY A 157 -11.68 0.19 -20.04
C GLY A 157 -10.39 -0.33 -20.70
N GLY A 158 -9.72 -1.31 -20.10
CA GLY A 158 -8.57 -2.01 -20.66
C GLY A 158 -8.94 -2.90 -21.84
N ASP A 159 -9.99 -3.71 -21.74
CA ASP A 159 -10.43 -4.56 -22.88
C ASP A 159 -10.91 -3.71 -24.07
N LEU A 160 -11.50 -2.54 -23.80
CA LEU A 160 -11.87 -1.55 -24.80
C LEU A 160 -10.61 -0.96 -25.45
N CYS A 161 -9.57 -0.62 -24.68
CA CYS A 161 -8.30 -0.15 -25.23
C CYS A 161 -7.63 -1.19 -26.13
N LEU A 162 -7.64 -2.47 -25.73
CA LEU A 162 -7.12 -3.56 -26.56
C LEU A 162 -7.92 -3.72 -27.86
N SER A 163 -9.25 -3.58 -27.78
CA SER A 163 -10.14 -3.63 -28.94
C SER A 163 -9.89 -2.45 -29.89
N MET A 164 -9.80 -1.22 -29.35
CA MET A 164 -9.46 -0.03 -30.11
C MET A 164 -8.10 -0.18 -30.81
N ALA A 165 -7.08 -0.66 -30.11
CA ALA A 165 -5.75 -0.89 -30.69
C ALA A 165 -5.76 -1.92 -31.83
N SER A 166 -6.67 -2.91 -31.76
CA SER A 166 -6.76 -4.00 -32.75
C SER A 166 -7.53 -3.60 -34.01
N PHE A 167 -8.49 -2.68 -33.90
CA PHE A 167 -9.42 -2.37 -35.00
C PHE A 167 -9.32 -0.94 -35.54
N LEU A 168 -8.95 0.02 -34.70
CA LEU A 168 -8.92 1.43 -35.08
C LEU A 168 -7.54 1.85 -35.58
N LYS A 169 -7.52 2.86 -36.43
CA LYS A 169 -6.29 3.52 -36.88
C LYS A 169 -5.92 4.65 -35.91
N GLY A 170 -4.66 5.11 -35.99
CA GLY A 170 -4.20 6.26 -35.20
C GLY A 170 -3.89 5.93 -33.74
N ILE A 171 -3.75 4.65 -33.37
CA ILE A 171 -3.30 4.24 -32.04
C ILE A 171 -1.79 4.01 -32.05
N THR A 172 -1.05 4.79 -31.25
CA THR A 172 0.42 4.73 -31.20
C THR A 172 0.94 3.78 -30.14
N ALA A 173 0.32 3.71 -28.95
CA ALA A 173 0.73 2.83 -27.85
C ALA A 173 -0.46 2.57 -26.92
N THR A 174 -0.48 1.41 -26.27
CA THR A 174 -1.59 0.99 -25.41
C THR A 174 -1.09 0.51 -24.06
N ILE A 175 -1.57 1.14 -22.99
CA ILE A 175 -1.28 0.76 -21.61
C ILE A 175 -2.58 0.24 -20.99
N VAL A 176 -2.53 -0.95 -20.40
CA VAL A 176 -3.67 -1.55 -19.74
C VAL A 176 -3.34 -1.98 -18.32
N ILE A 177 -4.26 -1.69 -17.41
CA ILE A 177 -4.15 -1.97 -15.98
C ILE A 177 -5.24 -2.98 -15.64
N ASN A 178 -4.84 -4.19 -15.21
CA ASN A 178 -5.75 -5.28 -14.82
C ASN A 178 -6.86 -5.52 -15.85
N ALA A 179 -6.48 -5.75 -17.10
CA ALA A 179 -7.40 -5.89 -18.23
C ALA A 179 -7.59 -7.36 -18.66
N CYS A 180 -8.80 -7.68 -19.13
CA CYS A 180 -9.07 -8.92 -19.84
C CYS A 180 -8.67 -8.81 -21.32
N VAL A 181 -8.14 -9.89 -21.89
CA VAL A 181 -7.78 -9.99 -23.32
C VAL A 181 -8.93 -10.50 -24.19
N ALA A 182 -10.06 -10.82 -23.57
CA ALA A 182 -11.32 -11.11 -24.24
C ALA A 182 -12.30 -9.99 -23.97
N ASN A 183 -13.27 -9.81 -24.87
CA ASN A 183 -14.35 -8.86 -24.69
C ASN A 183 -15.25 -9.34 -23.55
N THR A 184 -15.53 -8.50 -22.57
CA THR A 184 -16.36 -8.85 -21.40
C THR A 184 -17.66 -8.03 -21.32
N LEU A 185 -18.62 -8.48 -20.52
CA LEU A 185 -19.88 -7.81 -20.14
C LEU A 185 -20.93 -7.61 -21.23
N ALA A 186 -20.54 -7.18 -22.43
CA ALA A 186 -21.46 -6.88 -23.53
C ALA A 186 -20.82 -7.19 -24.88
N PRO A 187 -21.60 -7.59 -25.90
CA PRO A 187 -21.07 -7.80 -27.24
C PRO A 187 -20.47 -6.50 -27.79
N LEU A 188 -19.33 -6.64 -28.48
CA LEU A 188 -18.61 -5.54 -29.10
C LEU A 188 -18.81 -5.59 -30.62
N ARG A 189 -19.21 -4.46 -31.20
CA ARG A 189 -19.48 -4.31 -32.63
C ARG A 189 -18.54 -3.31 -33.27
N TYR A 190 -18.14 -3.60 -34.49
CA TYR A 190 -17.47 -2.64 -35.37
C TYR A 190 -17.80 -2.97 -36.82
N LYS A 191 -18.57 -2.12 -37.48
CA LYS A 191 -19.13 -2.39 -38.81
C LYS A 191 -19.88 -3.74 -38.78
N ASP A 192 -19.56 -4.66 -39.70
CA ASP A 192 -20.19 -5.98 -39.78
C ASP A 192 -19.58 -7.01 -38.80
N MET A 193 -18.56 -6.63 -38.03
CA MET A 193 -17.90 -7.53 -37.08
C MET A 193 -18.58 -7.46 -35.71
N ILE A 194 -18.76 -8.64 -35.10
CA ILE A 194 -19.21 -8.79 -33.71
C ILE A 194 -18.20 -9.68 -32.98
N ILE A 195 -17.73 -9.23 -31.82
CA ILE A 195 -17.01 -10.04 -30.84
C ILE A 195 -17.98 -10.29 -29.68
N PRO A 196 -18.41 -11.54 -29.45
CA PRO A 196 -19.29 -11.86 -28.33
C PRO A 196 -18.58 -11.60 -27.00
N GLU A 197 -19.37 -11.37 -25.96
CA GLU A 197 -18.89 -11.35 -24.59
C GLU A 197 -18.35 -12.72 -24.16
N LEU A 198 -17.28 -12.69 -23.36
CA LEU A 198 -16.75 -13.85 -22.67
C LEU A 198 -17.82 -14.40 -21.74
N SER A 199 -18.09 -15.69 -21.83
CA SER A 199 -19.05 -16.34 -20.93
C SER A 199 -18.62 -16.18 -19.48
N TYR A 200 -19.61 -16.10 -18.60
CA TYR A 200 -19.41 -16.08 -17.16
C TYR A 200 -20.50 -16.91 -16.48
N ASP A 201 -20.19 -17.45 -15.32
CA ASP A 201 -21.07 -18.29 -14.52
C ASP A 201 -21.21 -17.68 -13.12
N LEU A 202 -22.36 -17.06 -12.88
CA LEU A 202 -22.67 -16.43 -11.59
C LEU A 202 -22.90 -17.44 -10.47
N GLU A 203 -22.90 -18.74 -10.71
CA GLU A 203 -22.93 -19.76 -9.64
C GLU A 203 -21.52 -20.03 -9.08
N LYS A 204 -20.46 -19.62 -9.78
CA LYS A 204 -19.06 -19.83 -9.38
C LYS A 204 -18.45 -18.72 -8.54
N TYR A 205 -19.23 -17.70 -8.16
CA TYR A 205 -18.72 -16.72 -7.21
C TYR A 205 -18.41 -17.41 -5.89
N THR A 206 -17.42 -16.89 -5.18
CA THR A 206 -17.13 -17.32 -3.81
C THR A 206 -17.42 -16.17 -2.85
N ILE A 207 -17.58 -16.51 -1.58
CA ILE A 207 -17.71 -15.53 -0.50
C ILE A 207 -16.45 -15.64 0.34
N THR A 208 -15.77 -14.52 0.54
CA THR A 208 -14.59 -14.45 1.42
C THR A 208 -14.99 -14.73 2.88
N GLU A 209 -14.02 -15.05 3.74
CA GLU A 209 -14.28 -15.21 5.19
C GLU A 209 -14.94 -13.98 5.82
N SER A 210 -14.67 -12.79 5.27
CA SER A 210 -15.27 -11.51 5.68
C SER A 210 -16.63 -11.21 5.04
N GLY A 211 -17.22 -12.15 4.28
CA GLY A 211 -18.57 -12.01 3.72
C GLY A 211 -18.67 -11.26 2.38
N PHE A 212 -17.54 -10.88 1.76
CA PHE A 212 -17.55 -10.17 0.47
C PHE A 212 -17.62 -11.12 -0.72
N LEU A 213 -18.33 -10.70 -1.78
CA LEU A 213 -18.38 -11.43 -3.04
C LEU A 213 -17.03 -11.39 -3.74
N ASN A 214 -16.57 -12.54 -4.21
CA ASN A 214 -15.33 -12.70 -4.96
C ASN A 214 -15.65 -13.31 -6.34
N PHE A 215 -15.26 -12.59 -7.40
CA PHE A 215 -15.64 -12.91 -8.77
C PHE A 215 -14.51 -13.50 -9.60
N VAL A 216 -13.32 -13.74 -9.02
CA VAL A 216 -12.14 -14.18 -9.77
C VAL A 216 -12.36 -15.44 -10.63
N ASP A 217 -13.27 -16.34 -10.22
CA ASP A 217 -13.55 -17.62 -10.87
C ASP A 217 -14.85 -17.67 -11.69
N ILE A 218 -15.61 -16.57 -11.78
CA ILE A 218 -16.86 -16.56 -12.57
C ILE A 218 -16.59 -16.56 -14.08
N TRP A 219 -15.46 -16.00 -14.50
CA TRP A 219 -15.17 -15.78 -15.91
C TRP A 219 -14.71 -17.06 -16.60
N GLY A 220 -15.29 -17.33 -17.77
CA GLY A 220 -14.89 -18.43 -18.63
C GLY A 220 -13.44 -18.31 -19.09
N ASN A 221 -12.83 -19.44 -19.45
CA ASN A 221 -11.49 -19.43 -20.02
C ASN A 221 -11.57 -19.02 -21.51
N PRO A 222 -10.96 -17.90 -21.94
CA PRO A 222 -11.06 -17.43 -23.32
C PRO A 222 -10.30 -18.31 -24.33
N LEU A 223 -9.47 -19.25 -23.88
CA LEU A 223 -8.81 -20.21 -24.75
C LEU A 223 -9.68 -21.43 -25.09
N GLU A 224 -10.79 -21.64 -24.39
CA GLU A 224 -11.71 -22.74 -24.68
C GLU A 224 -12.48 -22.51 -25.98
N LYS A 225 -12.78 -23.59 -26.70
CA LYS A 225 -13.43 -23.54 -28.02
C LYS A 225 -14.75 -22.76 -28.00
N THR A 226 -15.51 -22.85 -26.93
CA THR A 226 -16.79 -22.15 -26.71
C THR A 226 -16.62 -20.65 -26.53
N ASN A 227 -15.48 -20.21 -26.00
CA ASN A 227 -15.19 -18.81 -25.67
C ASN A 227 -14.23 -18.14 -26.64
N HIS A 228 -13.58 -18.89 -27.53
CA HIS A 228 -12.48 -18.41 -28.36
C HIS A 228 -12.85 -17.21 -29.25
N GLN A 229 -14.13 -17.09 -29.61
CA GLN A 229 -14.63 -15.95 -30.40
C GLN A 229 -14.63 -14.62 -29.63
N SER A 230 -14.61 -14.65 -28.29
CA SER A 230 -14.52 -13.45 -27.45
C SER A 230 -13.11 -12.84 -27.40
N LEU A 231 -12.07 -13.57 -27.84
CA LEU A 231 -10.69 -13.08 -27.82
C LEU A 231 -10.52 -11.88 -28.73
N ILE A 232 -9.89 -10.84 -28.19
CA ILE A 232 -9.55 -9.64 -28.94
C ILE A 232 -8.30 -9.96 -29.78
N PRO A 233 -8.31 -9.69 -31.10
CA PRO A 233 -7.21 -10.05 -32.00
C PRO A 233 -6.04 -9.07 -31.91
N LEU A 234 -5.31 -9.12 -30.80
CA LEU A 234 -4.19 -8.21 -30.47
C LEU A 234 -3.11 -8.17 -31.56
N GLU A 235 -2.94 -9.25 -32.32
CA GLU A 235 -2.02 -9.34 -33.45
C GLU A 235 -2.31 -8.31 -34.56
N LYS A 236 -3.52 -7.77 -34.63
CA LYS A 236 -3.89 -6.72 -35.59
C LYS A 236 -3.37 -5.34 -35.19
N ALA A 237 -3.06 -5.15 -33.91
CA ALA A 237 -2.56 -3.88 -33.42
C ALA A 237 -1.17 -3.56 -33.97
N GLN A 238 -0.93 -2.26 -34.18
CA GLN A 238 0.33 -1.75 -34.73
C GLN A 238 1.27 -1.23 -33.64
N GLY A 239 0.72 -0.61 -32.59
CA GLY A 239 1.49 -0.05 -31.49
C GLY A 239 1.89 -1.08 -30.43
N PRO A 240 2.91 -0.78 -29.60
CA PRO A 240 3.32 -1.62 -28.49
C PRO A 240 2.29 -1.61 -27.35
N PHE A 241 2.38 -2.64 -26.52
CA PHE A 241 1.56 -2.79 -25.32
C PHE A 241 2.42 -2.78 -24.04
N LEU A 242 1.88 -2.16 -23.00
CA LEU A 242 2.33 -2.29 -21.62
C LEU A 242 1.16 -2.82 -20.77
N PHE A 243 1.37 -3.96 -20.12
CA PHE A 243 0.44 -4.53 -19.16
C PHE A 243 0.93 -4.24 -17.73
N ILE A 244 0.08 -3.65 -16.92
CA ILE A 244 0.26 -3.49 -15.48
C ILE A 244 -0.70 -4.47 -14.80
N VAL A 245 -0.13 -5.41 -14.05
CA VAL A 245 -0.82 -6.59 -13.55
C VAL A 245 -0.71 -6.68 -12.04
N SER A 246 -1.85 -6.77 -11.39
CA SER A 246 -2.03 -7.13 -9.99
C SER A 246 -2.01 -8.64 -9.83
N MET A 247 -1.12 -9.13 -8.96
CA MET A 247 -1.01 -10.57 -8.67
C MET A 247 -2.08 -11.07 -7.69
N ASP A 248 -2.76 -10.17 -6.99
CA ASP A 248 -3.83 -10.47 -6.04
C ASP A 248 -5.17 -9.87 -6.53
N ASP A 249 -5.40 -9.91 -7.83
CA ASP A 249 -6.63 -9.43 -8.46
C ASP A 249 -7.77 -10.43 -8.25
N HIS A 250 -8.78 -10.02 -7.47
CA HIS A 250 -9.96 -10.83 -7.16
C HIS A 250 -11.19 -10.51 -8.02
N ASN A 251 -11.07 -9.60 -8.99
CA ASN A 251 -12.13 -9.35 -9.95
C ASN A 251 -12.06 -10.33 -11.12
N TRP A 252 -10.84 -10.64 -11.57
CA TRP A 252 -10.56 -11.65 -12.60
C TRP A 252 -9.05 -12.00 -12.66
N LYS A 253 -8.68 -12.98 -13.49
CA LYS A 253 -7.31 -13.52 -13.57
C LYS A 253 -6.37 -12.67 -14.46
N SER A 254 -6.08 -11.43 -14.04
CA SER A 254 -5.25 -10.47 -14.79
C SER A 254 -3.89 -11.03 -15.22
N GLU A 255 -3.20 -11.80 -14.36
CA GLU A 255 -1.93 -12.47 -14.69
C GLU A 255 -2.08 -13.44 -15.88
N VAL A 256 -3.13 -14.27 -15.84
CA VAL A 256 -3.40 -15.25 -16.88
C VAL A 256 -3.68 -14.55 -18.20
N TYR A 257 -4.47 -13.47 -18.18
CA TYR A 257 -4.78 -12.70 -19.39
C TYR A 257 -3.54 -12.04 -19.99
N ALA A 258 -2.66 -11.43 -19.17
CA ALA A 258 -1.42 -10.83 -19.67
C ALA A 258 -0.49 -11.88 -20.30
N ARG A 259 -0.43 -13.10 -19.74
CA ARG A 259 0.32 -14.22 -20.35
C ARG A 259 -0.29 -14.63 -21.70
N ILE A 260 -1.62 -14.76 -21.78
CA ILE A 260 -2.32 -15.07 -23.04
C ILE A 260 -2.02 -14.01 -24.11
N ALA A 261 -2.04 -12.71 -23.75
CA ALA A 261 -1.66 -11.65 -24.69
C ALA A 261 -0.23 -11.83 -25.22
N SER A 262 0.73 -12.07 -24.32
CA SER A 262 2.13 -12.27 -24.67
C SER A 262 2.32 -13.46 -25.61
N GLU A 263 1.70 -14.60 -25.32
CA GLU A 263 1.78 -15.81 -26.14
C GLU A 263 1.14 -15.58 -27.51
N ARG A 264 -0.04 -14.96 -27.55
CA ARG A 264 -0.75 -14.66 -28.80
C ARG A 264 0.03 -13.72 -29.71
N LEU A 265 0.60 -12.65 -29.18
CA LEU A 265 1.41 -11.70 -29.94
C LEU A 265 2.65 -12.38 -30.54
N GLN A 266 3.40 -13.13 -29.73
CA GLN A 266 4.58 -13.85 -30.18
C GLN A 266 4.24 -14.91 -31.24
N ALA A 267 3.13 -15.64 -31.08
CA ALA A 267 2.67 -16.63 -32.06
C ALA A 267 2.36 -16.03 -33.45
N HIS A 268 2.08 -14.72 -33.51
CA HIS A 268 1.83 -13.98 -34.75
C HIS A 268 3.02 -13.11 -35.19
N GLY A 269 4.22 -13.36 -34.64
CA GLY A 269 5.45 -12.67 -35.02
C GLY A 269 5.52 -11.20 -34.55
N LYS A 270 4.73 -10.80 -33.56
CA LYS A 270 4.82 -9.49 -32.91
C LYS A 270 5.80 -9.53 -31.75
N ASP A 271 6.34 -8.36 -31.42
CA ASP A 271 7.19 -8.20 -30.25
C ASP A 271 6.45 -8.58 -28.97
N ARG A 272 7.21 -9.13 -28.02
CA ARG A 272 6.69 -9.45 -26.68
C ARG A 272 6.28 -8.15 -25.98
N PRO A 273 5.06 -8.05 -25.43
CA PRO A 273 4.64 -6.86 -24.71
C PRO A 273 5.43 -6.73 -23.40
N GLN A 274 5.59 -5.50 -22.92
CA GLN A 274 6.11 -5.28 -21.57
C GLN A 274 5.01 -5.64 -20.57
N ILE A 275 5.35 -6.41 -19.54
CA ILE A 275 4.44 -6.78 -18.46
C ILE A 275 5.12 -6.47 -17.12
N ILE A 276 4.43 -5.73 -16.26
CA ILE A 276 4.89 -5.39 -14.91
C ILE A 276 3.92 -6.02 -13.92
N TYR A 277 4.44 -6.91 -13.09
CA TYR A 277 3.68 -7.60 -12.06
C TYR A 277 3.88 -6.94 -10.70
N TYR A 278 2.78 -6.68 -9.99
CA TYR A 278 2.77 -6.12 -8.65
C TYR A 278 2.22 -7.14 -7.63
N PRO A 279 3.10 -7.77 -6.83
CA PRO A 279 2.70 -8.66 -5.73
C PRO A 279 1.83 -7.94 -4.69
N GLY A 280 0.88 -8.66 -4.08
CA GLY A 280 0.02 -8.13 -3.00
C GLY A 280 -0.88 -6.95 -3.39
N THR A 281 -0.98 -6.65 -4.69
CA THR A 281 -1.79 -5.55 -5.22
C THR A 281 -3.08 -6.12 -5.77
N GLY A 282 -4.21 -5.51 -5.42
CA GLY A 282 -5.55 -5.90 -5.86
C GLY A 282 -5.98 -5.26 -7.17
N HIS A 283 -7.24 -5.48 -7.57
CA HIS A 283 -7.78 -5.01 -8.84
C HIS A 283 -7.66 -3.48 -9.00
N CYS A 284 -7.95 -2.71 -7.96
CA CYS A 284 -8.03 -1.25 -8.03
C CYS A 284 -6.65 -0.58 -7.88
N ILE A 285 -5.89 -0.48 -8.98
CA ILE A 285 -4.66 0.34 -9.04
C ILE A 285 -5.04 1.79 -9.41
N ASP A 286 -5.06 2.66 -8.40
CA ASP A 286 -5.28 4.10 -8.54
C ASP A 286 -3.96 4.89 -8.63
N PRO A 287 -4.00 6.19 -9.00
CA PRO A 287 -2.81 7.05 -8.93
C PRO A 287 -2.17 7.06 -7.53
N PRO A 288 -0.87 7.42 -7.43
CA PRO A 288 -0.14 7.34 -6.17
C PRO A 288 -0.83 8.02 -4.98
N TYR A 289 -0.77 7.35 -3.83
CA TYR A 289 -1.32 7.79 -2.53
C TYR A 289 -2.85 7.81 -2.42
N PHE A 290 -3.59 7.31 -3.40
CA PHE A 290 -4.95 6.86 -3.11
C PHE A 290 -4.90 5.71 -2.10
N PRO A 291 -5.77 5.73 -1.07
CA PRO A 291 -5.80 4.67 -0.07
C PRO A 291 -6.25 3.36 -0.69
N LEU A 292 -5.76 2.26 -0.12
CA LEU A 292 -6.14 0.94 -0.56
C LEU A 292 -7.62 0.67 -0.29
N CYS A 293 -8.33 0.16 -1.29
CA CYS A 293 -9.72 -0.26 -1.18
C CYS A 293 -9.84 -1.79 -1.41
N ARG A 294 -9.80 -2.57 -0.32
CA ARG A 294 -9.86 -4.04 -0.38
C ARG A 294 -11.22 -4.58 -0.81
N ALA A 295 -12.28 -3.91 -0.39
CA ALA A 295 -13.65 -4.22 -0.77
C ALA A 295 -14.47 -2.93 -0.86
N SER A 296 -15.43 -2.89 -1.77
CA SER A 296 -16.39 -1.79 -1.85
C SER A 296 -17.73 -2.25 -2.40
N VAL A 297 -18.78 -1.46 -2.17
CA VAL A 297 -20.05 -1.68 -2.86
C VAL A 297 -19.87 -1.43 -4.36
N HIS A 298 -20.17 -2.43 -5.18
CA HIS A 298 -20.03 -2.31 -6.63
C HIS A 298 -21.16 -1.46 -7.20
N ALA A 299 -20.81 -0.39 -7.93
CA ALA A 299 -21.75 0.66 -8.36
C ALA A 299 -22.89 0.20 -9.28
N VAL A 300 -22.78 -1.00 -9.88
CA VAL A 300 -23.84 -1.60 -10.71
C VAL A 300 -24.59 -2.70 -9.96
N LEU A 301 -23.90 -3.48 -9.11
CA LEU A 301 -24.52 -4.65 -8.44
C LEU A 301 -25.18 -4.25 -7.12
N GLY A 302 -24.77 -3.13 -6.51
CA GLY A 302 -25.22 -2.72 -5.18
C GLY A 302 -24.74 -3.65 -4.06
N GLN A 303 -23.78 -4.54 -4.31
CA GLN A 303 -23.29 -5.55 -3.36
C GLN A 303 -21.81 -5.32 -3.02
N PRO A 304 -21.34 -5.69 -1.81
CA PRO A 304 -19.92 -5.66 -1.44
C PRO A 304 -19.09 -6.66 -2.26
N VAL A 305 -18.11 -6.14 -2.99
CA VAL A 305 -17.20 -6.95 -3.82
C VAL A 305 -15.78 -6.81 -3.29
N PHE A 306 -15.09 -7.94 -3.19
CA PHE A 306 -13.68 -8.01 -2.85
C PHE A 306 -12.83 -7.75 -4.09
N HIS A 307 -11.96 -6.74 -4.01
CA HIS A 307 -11.04 -6.37 -5.09
C HIS A 307 -9.66 -7.02 -4.93
N GLY A 308 -9.40 -7.66 -3.80
CA GLY A 308 -8.08 -8.17 -3.46
C GLY A 308 -7.24 -7.11 -2.76
N ALA A 309 -5.93 -7.26 -2.86
CA ALA A 309 -4.90 -6.57 -2.08
C ALA A 309 -4.74 -7.14 -0.67
N LEU A 310 -3.79 -8.07 -0.58
CA LEU A 310 -3.22 -8.57 0.64
C LEU A 310 -2.07 -7.65 1.08
N LEU A 311 -2.28 -6.90 2.16
CA LEU A 311 -1.17 -6.49 3.02
C LEU A 311 -0.41 -7.73 3.57
N SER A 312 -1.05 -8.91 3.56
CA SER A 312 -0.65 -10.11 4.32
C SER A 312 -0.28 -11.35 3.49
N GLN A 313 0.17 -11.22 2.24
CA GLN A 313 0.81 -12.34 1.51
C GLN A 313 2.09 -12.00 0.76
N ALA A 314 2.56 -10.75 0.84
CA ALA A 314 3.98 -10.56 0.63
C ALA A 314 4.67 -11.27 1.81
N LYS A 315 5.42 -12.35 1.52
CA LYS A 315 6.20 -13.05 2.55
C LYS A 315 6.91 -11.98 3.40
N ALA A 316 6.74 -12.06 4.71
CA ALA A 316 7.36 -11.14 5.65
C ALA A 316 8.83 -10.95 5.26
N THR A 317 9.31 -9.70 5.27
CA THR A 317 10.70 -9.43 4.90
C THR A 317 11.59 -10.23 5.84
N THR A 318 12.40 -11.13 5.27
CA THR A 318 13.38 -11.88 6.05
C THR A 318 14.49 -10.94 6.50
N ILE A 319 15.21 -11.27 7.59
CA ILE A 319 16.38 -10.47 8.00
C ILE A 319 17.40 -10.44 6.86
N LYS A 320 17.56 -11.54 6.13
CA LYS A 320 18.44 -11.60 4.96
C LYS A 320 18.10 -10.55 3.90
N GLU A 321 16.83 -10.44 3.55
CA GLU A 321 16.37 -9.44 2.56
C GLU A 321 16.49 -8.01 3.10
N ALA A 322 16.16 -7.79 4.38
CA ALA A 322 16.32 -6.49 5.02
C ALA A 322 17.80 -6.04 5.03
N LEU A 323 18.73 -6.95 5.35
CA LEU A 323 20.17 -6.69 5.32
C LEU A 323 20.68 -6.41 3.90
N ALA A 324 20.20 -7.14 2.88
CA ALA A 324 20.58 -6.87 1.49
C ALA A 324 20.14 -5.47 1.04
N ARG A 325 18.90 -5.07 1.34
CA ARG A 325 18.40 -3.71 1.06
C ARG A 325 19.18 -2.65 1.83
N TRP A 326 19.55 -2.94 3.08
CA TRP A 326 20.35 -2.06 3.91
C TRP A 326 21.76 -1.87 3.32
N GLU A 327 22.42 -2.96 2.90
CA GLU A 327 23.74 -2.95 2.26
C GLU A 327 23.73 -2.17 0.94
N GLU A 328 22.71 -2.36 0.10
CA GLU A 328 22.52 -1.58 -1.14
C GLU A 328 22.40 -0.08 -0.85
N LYS A 329 21.66 0.29 0.20
CA LYS A 329 21.41 1.69 0.57
C LYS A 329 22.63 2.38 1.20
N THR A 330 23.40 1.66 2.02
CA THR A 330 24.53 2.24 2.77
C THR A 330 25.88 2.01 2.09
N SER A 331 25.94 1.10 1.11
CA SER A 331 27.19 0.61 0.52
C SER A 331 28.19 0.04 1.54
N GLN A 332 27.69 -0.44 2.69
CA GLN A 332 28.50 -1.05 3.76
C GLN A 332 28.16 -2.52 3.92
N LYS A 333 29.17 -3.34 4.20
CA LYS A 333 28.97 -4.76 4.51
C LYS A 333 28.37 -4.91 5.92
N PRO A 334 27.28 -5.68 6.08
CA PRO A 334 26.66 -5.89 7.39
C PRO A 334 27.60 -6.43 8.47
N SER A 335 28.58 -7.26 8.11
CA SER A 335 29.55 -7.84 9.05
C SER A 335 30.54 -6.83 9.64
N GLU A 336 30.75 -5.69 8.98
CA GLU A 336 31.72 -4.66 9.37
C GLU A 336 31.06 -3.46 10.04
N ALA A 337 29.74 -3.35 9.94
CA ALA A 337 28.97 -2.21 10.42
C ALA A 337 28.75 -2.26 11.94
N ARG A 338 28.96 -1.11 12.60
CA ARG A 338 28.69 -0.94 14.03
C ARG A 338 27.23 -0.60 14.34
N GLU A 339 26.51 -0.02 13.39
CA GLU A 339 25.11 0.38 13.55
C GLU A 339 24.28 -0.07 12.36
N ILE A 340 23.23 -0.85 12.62
CA ILE A 340 22.37 -1.44 11.60
C ILE A 340 20.91 -1.10 11.91
N LYS A 341 20.23 -0.54 10.90
CA LYS A 341 18.87 0.00 11.01
C LYS A 341 17.92 -0.76 10.09
N LEU A 342 17.17 -1.70 10.67
CA LEU A 342 16.15 -2.54 10.01
C LEU A 342 14.74 -2.22 10.53
N TYR A 343 14.51 -0.98 10.97
CA TYR A 343 13.18 -0.56 11.43
C TYR A 343 12.22 -0.34 10.25
N ALA A 344 10.92 -0.44 10.51
CA ALA A 344 9.84 -0.12 9.56
C ALA A 344 9.98 -0.79 8.19
N GLN A 345 10.26 -2.10 8.16
CA GLN A 345 10.30 -2.84 6.89
C GLN A 345 8.91 -2.92 6.27
N ILE A 346 8.86 -2.89 4.94
CA ILE A 346 7.63 -3.06 4.17
C ILE A 346 7.91 -4.13 3.10
N PRO A 347 7.29 -5.31 3.17
CA PRO A 347 6.47 -5.84 4.27
C PRO A 347 7.25 -5.97 5.61
N PRO A 348 6.61 -5.99 6.79
CA PRO A 348 7.30 -6.02 8.07
C PRO A 348 8.06 -7.32 8.31
N ILE A 349 9.04 -7.29 9.21
CA ILE A 349 9.73 -8.48 9.70
C ILE A 349 8.84 -9.14 10.77
N GLU A 350 8.52 -10.42 10.60
CA GLU A 350 7.76 -11.20 11.59
C GLU A 350 8.64 -12.11 12.46
N LYS A 351 9.80 -12.51 11.92
CA LYS A 351 10.69 -13.50 12.56
C LYS A 351 12.15 -13.08 12.45
N MET A 352 12.84 -13.11 13.59
CA MET A 352 14.29 -12.99 13.64
C MET A 352 14.92 -14.30 13.16
N ASP A 353 15.59 -14.30 12.00
CA ASP A 353 16.24 -15.48 11.43
C ASP A 353 17.76 -15.50 11.69
N ALA A 354 18.41 -16.61 11.32
CA ALA A 354 19.83 -16.86 11.59
C ALA A 354 20.79 -15.85 10.93
N SER A 355 20.33 -15.05 9.97
CA SER A 355 21.15 -14.06 9.28
C SER A 355 21.66 -12.97 10.23
N LEU A 356 20.98 -12.75 11.35
CA LEU A 356 21.46 -11.85 12.43
C LEU A 356 22.83 -12.27 12.98
N SER A 357 23.17 -13.56 12.93
CA SER A 357 24.46 -14.06 13.42
C SER A 357 25.67 -13.53 12.63
N THR A 358 25.45 -12.98 11.43
CA THR A 358 26.50 -12.39 10.60
C THR A 358 26.98 -11.03 11.12
N LEU A 359 26.24 -10.41 12.04
CA LEU A 359 26.46 -9.05 12.54
C LEU A 359 27.47 -9.01 13.69
N SER A 360 28.67 -9.54 13.48
CA SER A 360 29.68 -9.74 14.52
C SER A 360 30.22 -8.45 15.15
N ASN A 361 30.29 -7.37 14.39
CA ASN A 361 30.78 -6.06 14.84
C ASN A 361 29.66 -5.08 15.22
N CYS A 362 28.40 -5.51 15.16
CA CYS A 362 27.26 -4.63 15.42
C CYS A 362 27.15 -4.29 16.91
N GLU A 363 27.20 -2.99 17.21
CA GLU A 363 27.00 -2.42 18.55
C GLU A 363 25.56 -1.93 18.74
N LYS A 364 24.89 -1.50 17.66
CA LYS A 364 23.53 -0.94 17.69
C LYS A 364 22.64 -1.58 16.63
N LEU A 365 21.61 -2.33 17.07
CA LEU A 365 20.64 -2.97 16.18
C LEU A 365 19.24 -2.37 16.38
N SER A 366 18.67 -1.82 15.30
CA SER A 366 17.29 -1.33 15.30
C SER A 366 16.36 -2.23 14.49
N LEU A 367 15.36 -2.79 15.15
CA LEU A 367 14.31 -3.66 14.60
C LEU A 367 12.90 -3.14 14.95
N SER A 368 12.80 -1.89 15.37
CA SER A 368 11.53 -1.27 15.78
C SER A 368 10.52 -1.12 14.64
N THR A 369 9.23 -1.05 14.97
CA THR A 369 8.12 -0.91 14.00
C THR A 369 8.13 -2.06 12.98
N ASN A 370 8.06 -3.28 13.50
CA ASN A 370 7.92 -4.51 12.73
C ASN A 370 6.84 -5.39 13.42
N CYS A 371 6.70 -6.66 13.07
CA CYS A 371 5.71 -7.58 13.64
C CYS A 371 6.37 -8.75 14.38
N ILE A 372 7.54 -8.54 15.00
CA ILE A 372 8.33 -9.61 15.61
C ILE A 372 7.61 -10.14 16.86
N GLU A 373 7.37 -11.44 16.92
CA GLU A 373 6.70 -12.08 18.08
C GLU A 373 7.67 -12.65 19.12
N LYS A 374 8.87 -13.05 18.69
CA LYS A 374 9.86 -13.77 19.50
C LYS A 374 11.26 -13.25 19.25
N ILE A 375 11.99 -13.00 20.34
CA ILE A 375 13.41 -12.65 20.29
C ILE A 375 14.20 -13.95 20.10
N ALA A 376 15.03 -14.01 19.06
CA ALA A 376 15.84 -15.20 18.75
C ALA A 376 17.08 -14.83 17.91
N ASN A 377 18.01 -15.79 17.79
CA ASN A 377 19.14 -15.71 16.87
C ASN A 377 20.13 -14.57 17.14
N LEU A 378 20.25 -14.14 18.40
CA LEU A 378 21.19 -13.09 18.82
C LEU A 378 22.62 -13.58 19.11
N ASN A 379 22.88 -14.89 19.00
CA ASN A 379 24.14 -15.54 19.40
C ASN A 379 25.42 -15.01 18.69
N GLY A 380 25.28 -14.41 17.50
CA GLY A 380 26.42 -13.87 16.76
C GLY A 380 26.81 -12.44 17.14
N LEU A 381 25.97 -11.71 17.88
CA LEU A 381 26.14 -10.28 18.15
C LEU A 381 26.91 -10.02 19.45
N LYS A 382 28.18 -10.44 19.46
CA LYS A 382 29.05 -10.39 20.66
C LYS A 382 29.38 -8.99 21.16
N ASN A 383 29.10 -7.95 20.37
CA ASN A 383 29.41 -6.56 20.69
C ASN A 383 28.14 -5.70 20.87
N LEU A 384 26.95 -6.31 20.90
CA LEU A 384 25.70 -5.55 20.93
C LEU A 384 25.52 -4.83 22.27
N ARG A 385 25.40 -3.50 22.19
CA ARG A 385 25.20 -2.60 23.33
C ARG A 385 23.80 -1.99 23.33
N ILE A 386 23.23 -1.69 22.16
CA ILE A 386 21.90 -1.09 22.03
C ILE A 386 21.00 -1.97 21.16
N LEU A 387 19.86 -2.38 21.69
CA LEU A 387 18.84 -3.14 20.97
C LEU A 387 17.50 -2.42 21.00
N SER A 388 17.00 -2.06 19.82
CA SER A 388 15.71 -1.41 19.66
C SER A 388 14.69 -2.36 19.01
N LEU A 389 13.65 -2.72 19.76
CA LEU A 389 12.58 -3.65 19.45
C LEU A 389 11.19 -3.03 19.72
N GLY A 390 11.08 -1.71 19.79
CA GLY A 390 9.81 -1.04 20.07
C GLY A 390 8.79 -1.20 18.93
N ARG A 391 7.49 -1.20 19.23
CA ARG A 391 6.40 -1.41 18.25
C ARG A 391 6.59 -2.74 17.51
N ASN A 392 6.52 -3.83 18.26
CA ASN A 392 6.52 -5.22 17.78
C ASN A 392 5.43 -6.02 18.53
N ASN A 393 5.38 -7.33 18.33
CA ASN A 393 4.37 -8.22 18.94
C ASN A 393 4.98 -9.11 20.04
N ILE A 394 6.02 -8.65 20.74
CA ILE A 394 6.80 -9.47 21.68
C ILE A 394 6.03 -9.64 23.00
N LYS A 395 5.98 -10.88 23.50
CA LYS A 395 5.23 -11.22 24.74
C LYS A 395 6.10 -11.51 25.96
N ASN A 396 7.39 -11.78 25.77
CA ASN A 396 8.34 -12.08 26.84
C ASN A 396 9.78 -11.80 26.40
N LEU A 397 10.69 -11.81 27.35
CA LEU A 397 12.10 -11.45 27.16
C LEU A 397 13.02 -12.66 26.91
N ASN A 398 12.47 -13.87 26.68
CA ASN A 398 13.26 -15.04 26.37
C ASN A 398 14.00 -14.85 25.04
N GLY A 399 15.24 -15.30 24.94
CA GLY A 399 16.10 -15.14 23.76
C GLY A 399 17.12 -14.01 23.87
N LEU A 400 17.06 -13.18 24.93
CA LEU A 400 18.05 -12.15 25.24
C LEU A 400 19.27 -12.69 25.99
N GLU A 401 19.28 -13.96 26.40
CA GLU A 401 20.36 -14.56 27.18
C GLU A 401 21.69 -14.52 26.44
N ALA A 402 21.64 -14.59 25.10
CA ALA A 402 22.80 -14.53 24.22
C ALA A 402 23.57 -13.19 24.28
N VAL A 403 22.91 -12.09 24.66
CA VAL A 403 23.47 -10.73 24.70
C VAL A 403 23.44 -10.12 26.11
N GLY A 404 23.10 -10.92 27.13
CA GLY A 404 22.94 -10.44 28.51
C GLY A 404 24.19 -9.80 29.12
N ASP A 405 25.38 -10.27 28.72
CA ASP A 405 26.67 -9.77 29.23
C ASP A 405 27.19 -8.53 28.50
N THR A 406 26.52 -8.09 27.42
CA THR A 406 26.98 -6.98 26.55
C THR A 406 25.98 -5.84 26.45
N LEU A 407 24.68 -6.12 26.59
CA LEU A 407 23.62 -5.14 26.36
C LEU A 407 23.59 -4.07 27.45
N GLU A 408 23.62 -2.80 27.03
CA GLU A 408 23.56 -1.60 27.90
C GLU A 408 22.22 -0.86 27.77
N GLU A 409 21.59 -0.89 26.59
CA GLU A 409 20.31 -0.23 26.34
C GLU A 409 19.33 -1.17 25.62
N LEU A 410 18.12 -1.28 26.18
CA LEU A 410 17.01 -2.04 25.58
C LEU A 410 15.79 -1.15 25.42
N TRP A 411 15.35 -0.97 24.18
CA TRP A 411 14.13 -0.22 23.86
C TRP A 411 13.06 -1.18 23.35
N ILE A 412 12.09 -1.51 24.17
CA ILE A 412 11.04 -2.53 23.92
C ILE A 412 9.62 -2.01 24.19
N SER A 413 9.43 -0.70 24.13
CA SER A 413 8.11 -0.07 24.26
C SER A 413 7.11 -0.51 23.19
N TYR A 414 5.80 -0.43 23.45
CA TYR A 414 4.74 -0.84 22.51
C TYR A 414 4.89 -2.30 22.08
N ASN A 415 4.85 -3.19 23.06
CA ASN A 415 4.83 -4.64 22.89
C ASN A 415 3.75 -5.22 23.83
N PHE A 416 3.68 -6.54 23.97
CA PHE A 416 2.69 -7.24 24.77
C PHE A 416 3.32 -7.99 25.96
N ILE A 417 4.34 -7.41 26.60
CA ILE A 417 5.06 -8.06 27.69
C ILE A 417 4.25 -7.98 28.98
N GLU A 418 3.82 -9.14 29.48
CA GLU A 418 3.10 -9.25 30.76
C GLU A 418 4.04 -9.59 31.94
N LYS A 419 5.11 -10.35 31.67
CA LYS A 419 6.01 -10.91 32.69
C LYS A 419 7.46 -10.65 32.34
N LEU A 420 8.24 -10.23 33.32
CA LEU A 420 9.67 -9.90 33.19
C LEU A 420 10.59 -11.10 33.42
N LYS A 421 10.12 -12.30 33.07
CA LYS A 421 10.95 -13.51 33.14
C LYS A 421 12.13 -13.38 32.17
N GLY A 422 13.35 -13.59 32.67
CA GLY A 422 14.59 -13.49 31.88
C GLY A 422 15.29 -12.13 31.96
N ILE A 423 14.71 -11.13 32.61
CA ILE A 423 15.34 -9.80 32.74
C ILE A 423 16.70 -9.85 33.46
N HIS A 424 16.82 -10.71 34.49
CA HIS A 424 18.01 -10.86 35.34
C HIS A 424 19.29 -11.26 34.60
N VAL A 425 19.17 -11.74 33.35
CA VAL A 425 20.32 -12.15 32.54
C VAL A 425 21.11 -10.93 32.03
N MET A 426 20.49 -9.75 31.96
CA MET A 426 21.09 -8.53 31.40
C MET A 426 21.86 -7.71 32.44
N LYS A 427 23.01 -8.19 32.89
CA LYS A 427 23.76 -7.61 34.02
C LYS A 427 24.33 -6.21 33.76
N LYS A 428 24.52 -5.81 32.49
CA LYS A 428 25.08 -4.50 32.12
C LYS A 428 24.03 -3.48 31.68
N LEU A 429 22.74 -3.83 31.75
CA LEU A 429 21.67 -2.96 31.29
C LEU A 429 21.59 -1.70 32.16
N LYS A 430 21.70 -0.54 31.53
CA LYS A 430 21.61 0.80 32.14
C LYS A 430 20.32 1.52 31.80
N ILE A 431 19.86 1.36 30.56
CA ILE A 431 18.67 2.04 30.04
C ILE A 431 17.65 1.01 29.60
N LEU A 432 16.45 1.06 30.16
CA LEU A 432 15.33 0.21 29.79
C LEU A 432 14.12 1.07 29.46
N TYR A 433 13.75 1.11 28.18
CA TYR A 433 12.51 1.74 27.74
C TYR A 433 11.50 0.66 27.41
N MET A 434 10.48 0.51 28.25
CA MET A 434 9.46 -0.53 28.15
C MET A 434 8.05 0.00 28.41
N SER A 435 7.81 1.27 28.09
CA SER A 435 6.47 1.87 28.11
C SER A 435 5.46 1.10 27.26
N ASN A 436 4.17 1.20 27.59
CA ASN A 436 3.09 0.63 26.79
C ASN A 436 3.29 -0.88 26.57
N ASN A 437 3.42 -1.60 27.68
CA ASN A 437 3.41 -3.06 27.76
C ASN A 437 2.29 -3.49 28.72
N LEU A 438 2.22 -4.76 29.11
CA LEU A 438 1.09 -5.33 29.85
C LEU A 438 1.45 -5.77 31.28
N VAL A 439 2.48 -5.17 31.89
CA VAL A 439 2.90 -5.54 33.25
C VAL A 439 1.92 -4.96 34.28
N LYS A 440 1.30 -5.83 35.09
CA LYS A 440 0.21 -5.45 36.03
C LYS A 440 0.59 -5.56 37.51
N ASP A 441 1.65 -6.30 37.83
CA ASP A 441 1.95 -6.73 39.20
C ASP A 441 3.31 -6.24 39.69
N TRP A 442 3.37 -5.76 40.93
CA TRP A 442 4.63 -5.41 41.61
C TRP A 442 5.61 -6.59 41.71
N ALA A 443 5.11 -7.83 41.77
CA ALA A 443 5.95 -9.02 41.80
C ALA A 443 6.83 -9.16 40.54
N GLU A 444 6.35 -8.67 39.39
CA GLU A 444 7.15 -8.60 38.17
C GLU A 444 8.09 -7.38 38.20
N PHE A 445 7.61 -6.23 38.66
CA PHE A 445 8.41 -5.00 38.75
C PHE A 445 9.63 -5.13 39.66
N VAL A 446 9.50 -5.79 40.82
CA VAL A 446 10.61 -6.00 41.77
C VAL A 446 11.78 -6.76 41.14
N LYS A 447 11.56 -7.56 40.09
CA LYS A 447 12.63 -8.25 39.36
C LYS A 447 13.60 -7.28 38.68
N LEU A 448 13.17 -6.04 38.41
CA LEU A 448 14.06 -4.98 37.91
C LEU A 448 15.15 -4.60 38.93
N ALA A 449 14.92 -4.80 40.23
CA ALA A 449 15.91 -4.55 41.28
C ALA A 449 17.11 -5.50 41.21
N GLU A 450 16.93 -6.68 40.59
CA GLU A 450 17.99 -7.66 40.35
C GLU A 450 19.03 -7.16 39.32
N LEU A 451 18.69 -6.12 38.53
CA LEU A 451 19.63 -5.50 37.60
C LEU A 451 20.61 -4.59 38.36
N PRO A 452 21.93 -4.87 38.29
CA PRO A 452 22.89 -4.12 39.10
C PRO A 452 23.18 -2.72 38.57
N CYS A 453 23.01 -2.48 37.27
CA CYS A 453 23.43 -1.25 36.60
C CYS A 453 22.27 -0.39 36.06
N LEU A 454 21.00 -0.72 36.36
CA LEU A 454 19.85 -0.01 35.79
C LEU A 454 19.74 1.41 36.37
N GLU A 455 19.81 2.42 35.49
CA GLU A 455 19.81 3.84 35.87
C GLU A 455 18.62 4.63 35.28
N ASP A 456 18.21 4.33 34.05
CA ASP A 456 17.10 5.02 33.35
C ASP A 456 16.02 4.01 32.98
N LEU A 457 14.80 4.22 33.49
CA LEU A 457 13.64 3.38 33.24
C LEU A 457 12.49 4.24 32.70
N VAL A 458 11.91 3.80 31.59
CA VAL A 458 10.62 4.32 31.10
C VAL A 458 9.63 3.18 31.09
N PHE A 459 8.57 3.30 31.89
CA PHE A 459 7.58 2.29 32.19
C PHE A 459 6.14 2.79 31.99
N VAL A 460 5.94 4.08 31.66
CA VAL A 460 4.63 4.70 31.37
C VAL A 460 3.71 3.84 30.49
N GLY A 461 2.43 3.77 30.82
CA GLY A 461 1.40 3.05 30.04
C GLY A 461 1.46 1.53 30.23
N ASN A 462 2.08 1.06 31.30
CA ASN A 462 1.85 -0.29 31.79
C ASN A 462 0.72 -0.25 32.82
N PRO A 463 -0.18 -1.26 32.90
CA PRO A 463 -1.31 -1.23 33.83
C PRO A 463 -0.93 -1.04 35.30
N LEU A 464 0.26 -1.50 35.71
CA LEU A 464 0.80 -1.25 37.05
C LEU A 464 1.07 0.24 37.29
N GLU A 465 1.69 0.91 36.32
CA GLU A 465 2.03 2.33 36.42
C GLU A 465 0.78 3.19 36.35
N GLU A 466 -0.11 2.96 35.40
CA GLU A 466 -1.37 3.72 35.27
C GLU A 466 -2.19 3.71 36.56
N LYS A 467 -2.30 2.54 37.19
CA LYS A 467 -3.01 2.38 38.47
C LYS A 467 -2.38 3.23 39.57
N HIS A 468 -1.07 3.16 39.75
CA HIS A 468 -0.37 3.83 40.83
C HIS A 468 -0.12 5.33 40.56
N SER A 469 -0.08 5.73 39.30
CA SER A 469 -0.06 7.13 38.88
C SER A 469 -1.40 7.79 39.14
N ALA A 470 -2.53 7.08 38.93
CA ALA A 470 -3.86 7.56 39.33
C ALA A 470 -4.00 7.70 40.87
N GLU A 471 -3.32 6.85 41.64
CA GLU A 471 -3.26 6.94 43.11
C GLU A 471 -2.23 7.99 43.61
N GLY A 472 -1.42 8.56 42.72
CA GLY A 472 -0.40 9.57 43.04
C GLY A 472 0.84 9.03 43.74
N ASN A 473 1.02 7.70 43.83
CA ASN A 473 2.09 7.05 44.59
C ASN A 473 3.12 6.30 43.72
N TRP A 474 2.98 6.34 42.39
CA TRP A 474 3.85 5.59 41.46
C TRP A 474 5.35 5.82 41.67
N VAL A 475 5.80 7.07 41.64
CA VAL A 475 7.23 7.42 41.70
C VAL A 475 7.84 6.94 43.03
N GLU A 476 7.16 7.20 44.15
CA GLU A 476 7.62 6.78 45.48
C GLU A 476 7.72 5.25 45.58
N GLU A 477 6.66 4.52 45.22
CA GLU A 477 6.63 3.06 45.33
C GLU A 477 7.61 2.36 44.36
N ALA A 478 7.80 2.93 43.17
CA ALA A 478 8.74 2.42 42.17
C ALA A 478 10.20 2.62 42.61
N THR A 479 10.56 3.82 43.05
CA THR A 479 11.92 4.16 43.54
C THR A 479 12.27 3.40 44.80
N LYS A 480 11.31 3.16 45.70
CA LYS A 480 11.51 2.31 46.90
C LYS A 480 11.88 0.87 46.56
N ARG A 481 11.29 0.30 45.51
CA ARG A 481 11.55 -1.08 45.07
C ARG A 481 12.78 -1.21 44.19
N VAL A 482 13.09 -0.19 43.41
CA VAL A 482 14.28 -0.14 42.54
C VAL A 482 15.11 1.10 42.89
N PRO A 483 15.81 1.10 44.04
CA PRO A 483 16.47 2.29 44.58
C PRO A 483 17.68 2.75 43.76
N LYS A 484 18.10 2.00 42.74
CA LYS A 484 19.25 2.31 41.89
C LYS A 484 18.92 3.29 40.75
N LEU A 485 17.63 3.51 40.46
CA LEU A 485 17.20 4.39 39.37
C LEU A 485 17.64 5.83 39.64
N LYS A 486 18.23 6.44 38.61
CA LYS A 486 18.54 7.89 38.55
C LYS A 486 17.45 8.65 37.79
N LYS A 487 16.73 7.97 36.89
CA LYS A 487 15.67 8.55 36.07
C LYS A 487 14.54 7.54 35.91
N LEU A 488 13.32 8.02 36.13
CA LEU A 488 12.08 7.25 35.97
C LEU A 488 11.10 8.07 35.14
N ASP A 489 10.62 7.50 34.04
CA ASP A 489 9.59 8.08 33.17
C ASP A 489 9.91 9.50 32.68
N GLY A 490 11.19 9.73 32.35
CA GLY A 490 11.66 11.05 31.91
C GLY A 490 12.07 11.99 33.05
N THR A 491 11.72 11.68 34.30
CA THR A 491 11.94 12.53 35.47
C THR A 491 13.19 12.10 36.25
N PRO A 492 14.13 13.01 36.56
CA PRO A 492 15.25 12.71 37.45
C PRO A 492 14.75 12.33 38.85
N VAL A 493 15.25 11.24 39.40
CA VAL A 493 14.99 10.85 40.79
C VAL A 493 16.00 11.58 41.67
N ILE A 494 15.55 12.62 42.36
CA ILE A 494 16.37 13.35 43.34
C ILE A 494 16.29 12.55 44.64
N LYS A 495 17.43 12.03 45.10
CA LYS A 495 17.54 11.46 46.45
C LYS A 495 17.87 12.61 47.39
N GLU A 496 17.14 12.73 48.49
CA GLU A 496 17.65 13.48 49.64
C GLU A 496 18.85 12.66 50.15
N ASP A 497 20.06 13.19 49.97
CA ASP A 497 21.26 12.60 50.54
C ASP A 497 21.09 12.63 52.07
N GLU A 498 20.83 11.48 52.69
CA GLU A 498 21.11 11.33 54.12
C GLU A 498 22.63 11.46 54.28
N GLU A 499 23.02 12.52 54.99
CA GLU A 499 24.36 12.68 55.56
C GLU A 499 24.75 11.40 56.29
N GLU A 500 25.72 10.64 55.75
CA GLU A 500 26.56 9.78 56.59
C GLU A 500 27.89 10.50 56.85
N ASP A 501 27.93 11.10 58.04
CA ASP A 501 29.12 11.51 58.79
C ASP A 501 30.19 10.40 58.84
N ASN A 502 31.45 10.82 58.60
CA ASN A 502 32.75 10.27 59.04
C ASN A 502 32.98 8.76 59.15
#